data_AF-A0A397DBL7-F1
#
_entry.id   AF-A0A397DBL7-F1
#
_cell.length_a   1.000
_cell.length_b   1.000
_cell.length_c   1.000
_cell.angle_alpha   90.00
_cell.angle_beta   90.00
_cell.angle_gamma   90.00
#
_symmetry.space_group_name_H-M   'P 1'
#
loop_
_entity.id
_entity.type
_entity.pdbx_description
1 polymer ?
#
loop_
_entity_poly.entity_id
_entity_poly.type
_entity_poly.pdbx_seq_one_letter_code
_entity_poly.pdbx_strand_id
1 'polypeptide(L)'
;MFDGTDVTCWNSDQGTPQQVLLSFHRHVHIRQVHVMFQGGFVGEDVQFLVTTTESPTEFHALPVSKHFDDGNAMQSVDVSCDNATQLR
;
A
#
# COMPACT_ATOMS: atom_id res chain seq x y z
N MET A 1 10.29 9.96 -0.85
CA MET A 1 9.34 8.86 -1.10
C MET A 1 8.39 9.16 -2.25
N PHE A 2 7.74 10.33 -2.34
CA PHE A 2 6.87 10.70 -3.50
C PHE A 2 7.49 11.73 -4.46
N ASP A 3 8.78 11.97 -4.31
CA ASP A 3 9.65 12.86 -5.09
C ASP A 3 10.30 12.17 -6.29
N GLY A 4 10.04 10.87 -6.51
CA GLY A 4 10.50 10.12 -7.67
C GLY A 4 11.99 9.78 -7.67
N THR A 5 12.64 9.85 -6.52
CA THR A 5 14.05 9.49 -6.36
C THR A 5 14.23 8.24 -5.52
N ASP A 6 15.11 7.36 -5.97
CA ASP A 6 15.40 6.08 -5.31
C ASP A 6 16.21 6.23 -4.01
N VAL A 7 16.59 7.46 -3.62
CA VAL A 7 17.35 7.69 -2.37
C VAL A 7 16.47 8.09 -1.19
N THR A 8 15.20 8.46 -1.40
CA THR A 8 14.31 8.86 -0.29
C THR A 8 13.21 7.82 -0.07
N CYS A 9 13.29 7.10 1.04
CA CYS A 9 12.33 6.07 1.42
C CYS A 9 11.53 6.47 2.67
N TRP A 10 10.51 5.68 2.98
CA TRP A 10 9.92 5.62 4.31
C TRP A 10 10.41 4.35 4.98
N ASN A 11 10.76 4.45 6.25
CA ASN A 11 11.12 3.32 7.09
C ASN A 11 10.15 3.25 8.28
N SER A 12 9.76 2.03 8.65
CA SER A 12 9.05 1.79 9.91
C SER A 12 10.04 1.61 11.07
N ASP A 13 9.50 1.58 12.28
CA ASP A 13 10.18 0.99 13.45
C ASP A 13 10.16 -0.55 13.38
N GLN A 14 10.88 -1.21 14.29
CA GLN A 14 10.87 -2.67 14.43
C GLN A 14 9.54 -3.18 15.02
N GLY A 15 9.14 -4.41 14.63
CA GLY A 15 7.95 -5.10 15.13
C GLY A 15 6.91 -5.38 14.05
N THR A 16 5.93 -6.23 14.36
CA THR A 16 4.81 -6.58 13.46
C THR A 16 3.46 -6.35 14.14
N PRO A 17 2.40 -5.96 13.39
CA PRO A 17 2.40 -5.61 11.96
C PRO A 17 2.93 -4.19 11.69
N GLN A 18 3.42 -3.98 10.47
CA GLN A 18 3.76 -2.65 9.94
C GLN A 18 2.76 -2.30 8.84
N GLN A 19 2.36 -1.03 8.75
CA GLN A 19 1.36 -0.57 7.78
C GLN A 19 1.63 0.85 7.32
N VAL A 20 1.22 1.15 6.08
CA VAL A 20 1.28 2.49 5.50
C VAL A 20 -0.14 2.93 5.19
N LEU A 21 -0.59 4.03 5.78
CA LEU A 21 -1.91 4.60 5.51
C LEU A 21 -1.81 5.71 4.48
N LEU A 22 -2.44 5.51 3.33
CA LEU A 22 -2.65 6.53 2.30
C LEU A 22 -4.06 7.10 2.45
N SER A 23 -4.16 8.42 2.69
CA SER A 23 -5.43 9.14 2.72
C SER A 23 -5.56 10.02 1.49
N PHE A 24 -6.65 9.87 0.74
CA PHE A 24 -6.86 10.63 -0.48
C PHE A 24 -7.66 11.91 -0.20
N HIS A 25 -7.23 13.04 -0.79
CA HIS A 25 -7.97 14.31 -0.68
C HIS A 25 -9.27 14.35 -1.49
N ARG A 26 -9.57 13.27 -2.23
CA ARG A 26 -10.77 13.08 -3.03
C ARG A 26 -11.07 11.59 -3.09
N HIS A 27 -12.29 11.25 -3.49
CA HIS A 27 -12.63 9.87 -3.85
C HIS A 27 -11.85 9.46 -5.09
N VAL A 28 -11.24 8.27 -5.05
CA VAL A 28 -10.43 7.74 -6.15
C VAL A 28 -10.88 6.33 -6.52
N HIS A 29 -10.62 5.97 -7.76
CA HIS A 29 -10.61 4.57 -8.18
C HIS A 29 -9.16 4.08 -8.12
N ILE A 30 -8.87 3.20 -7.18
CA ILE A 30 -7.56 2.55 -7.07
C ILE A 30 -7.56 1.42 -8.10
N ARG A 31 -6.51 1.35 -8.92
CA ARG A 31 -6.31 0.27 -9.90
C ARG A 31 -5.17 -0.64 -9.52
N GLN A 32 -4.07 -0.03 -9.12
CA GLN A 32 -2.81 -0.72 -8.91
C GLN A 32 -2.01 0.00 -7.83
N VAL A 33 -1.32 -0.78 -7.01
CA VAL A 33 -0.34 -0.29 -6.05
C VAL A 33 1.05 -0.68 -6.54
N HIS A 34 1.96 0.29 -6.55
CA HIS A 34 3.37 0.10 -6.86
C HIS A 34 4.21 0.29 -5.60
N VAL A 35 5.08 -0.68 -5.31
CA VAL A 35 5.98 -0.66 -4.15
C VAL A 35 7.40 -0.92 -4.62
N MET A 36 8.35 -0.14 -4.10
CA MET A 36 9.77 -0.38 -4.22
C MET A 36 10.32 -0.57 -2.81
N PHE A 37 11.04 -1.66 -2.59
CA PHE A 37 11.83 -1.83 -1.37
C PHE A 37 13.25 -1.36 -1.64
N GLN A 38 13.89 -0.77 -0.64
CA GLN A 38 15.34 -0.63 -0.64
C GLN A 38 15.86 -1.89 0.07
N GLY A 39 16.52 -2.75 -0.69
CA GLY A 39 16.75 -4.14 -0.32
C GLY A 39 17.52 -4.35 0.98
N GLY A 40 17.44 -5.57 1.50
CA GLY A 40 18.01 -5.98 2.80
C GLY A 40 16.96 -6.26 3.85
N PHE A 41 15.68 -6.01 3.55
CA PHE A 41 14.52 -6.46 4.31
C PHE A 41 13.24 -6.26 3.48
N VAL A 42 12.52 -7.34 3.16
CA VAL A 42 11.13 -7.28 2.71
C VAL A 42 10.25 -8.09 3.66
N GLY A 43 9.10 -7.54 4.00
CA GLY A 43 8.12 -8.19 4.88
C GLY A 43 7.31 -9.28 4.18
N GLU A 44 6.60 -10.04 5.02
CA GLU A 44 5.65 -11.11 4.68
C GLU A 44 4.51 -10.66 3.74
N ASP A 45 3.56 -11.57 3.45
CA ASP A 45 2.39 -11.28 2.62
C ASP A 45 1.66 -10.00 3.02
N VAL A 46 1.51 -9.08 2.08
CA VAL A 46 0.82 -7.80 2.27
C VAL A 46 -0.66 -7.96 1.96
N GLN A 47 -1.50 -7.48 2.87
CA GLN A 47 -2.94 -7.31 2.67
C GLN A 47 -3.26 -5.84 2.41
N PHE A 48 -4.31 -5.59 1.63
CA PHE A 48 -4.78 -4.26 1.30
C PHE A 48 -6.14 -4.04 1.94
N LEU A 49 -6.26 -2.99 2.75
CA LEU A 49 -7.52 -2.62 3.38
C LEU A 49 -7.96 -1.24 2.92
N VAL A 50 -9.25 -1.09 2.64
CA VAL A 50 -9.81 0.17 2.12
C VAL A 50 -10.98 0.66 2.96
N THR A 51 -11.12 1.98 3.02
CA THR A 51 -12.38 2.64 3.32
C THR A 51 -12.93 3.26 2.04
N THR A 52 -14.25 3.34 1.92
CA THR A 52 -14.93 3.91 0.75
C THR A 52 -15.93 4.98 1.20
N THR A 53 -16.59 5.64 0.26
CA THR A 53 -17.70 6.55 0.58
C THR A 53 -18.87 5.85 1.25
N GLU A 54 -19.10 4.57 0.92
CA GLU A 54 -20.18 3.75 1.47
C GLU A 54 -19.84 3.24 2.87
N SER A 55 -18.56 3.01 3.15
CA SER A 55 -18.06 2.68 4.50
C SER A 55 -16.85 3.52 4.89
N PRO A 56 -17.08 4.76 5.38
CA PRO A 56 -16.01 5.74 5.60
C PRO A 56 -15.21 5.49 6.89
N THR A 57 -15.72 4.66 7.81
CA THR A 57 -15.12 4.43 9.13
C THR A 57 -14.55 3.02 9.32
N GLU A 58 -14.89 2.09 8.44
CA GLU A 58 -14.53 0.68 8.59
C GLU A 58 -13.65 0.23 7.42
N PHE A 59 -12.48 -0.32 7.75
CA PHE A 59 -11.56 -0.88 6.78
C PHE A 59 -12.00 -2.29 6.40
N HIS A 60 -12.11 -2.54 5.10
CA HIS A 60 -12.43 -3.86 4.55
C HIS A 60 -11.24 -4.38 3.75
N ALA A 61 -10.94 -5.67 3.90
CA ALA A 61 -9.89 -6.30 3.11
C ALA A 61 -10.33 -6.44 1.65
N LEU A 62 -9.47 -6.02 0.74
CA LEU A 62 -9.63 -6.36 -0.67
C LEU A 62 -9.33 -7.86 -0.87
N PRO A 63 -9.95 -8.51 -1.86
CA PRO A 63 -9.75 -9.94 -2.14
C PRO A 63 -8.42 -10.22 -2.87
N VAL A 64 -7.37 -9.51 -2.49
CA VAL A 64 -6.03 -9.62 -3.07
C VAL A 64 -5.00 -9.40 -1.96
N SER A 65 -3.97 -10.24 -1.98
CA SER A 65 -2.75 -10.07 -1.21
C SER A 65 -1.56 -10.23 -2.15
N LYS A 66 -0.40 -9.71 -1.74
CA LYS A 66 0.83 -9.87 -2.51
C LYS A 66 2.03 -10.10 -1.60
N HIS A 67 2.79 -11.14 -1.91
CA HIS A 67 4.19 -11.24 -1.49
C HIS A 67 5.05 -10.36 -2.39
N PHE A 68 5.84 -9.48 -1.80
CA PHE A 68 6.80 -8.66 -2.54
C PHE A 68 8.19 -9.24 -2.36
N ASP A 69 8.95 -9.30 -3.45
CA ASP A 69 10.32 -9.80 -3.43
C ASP A 69 11.26 -8.76 -2.77
N ASP A 70 12.31 -9.25 -2.11
CA ASP A 70 13.36 -8.37 -1.57
C ASP A 70 14.23 -7.88 -2.72
N GLY A 71 13.96 -6.66 -3.17
CA GLY A 71 14.72 -6.07 -4.26
C GLY A 71 14.33 -4.62 -4.53
N ASN A 72 15.27 -3.94 -5.20
CA ASN A 72 15.15 -2.54 -5.59
C ASN A 72 14.28 -2.33 -6.84
N ALA A 73 13.67 -3.40 -7.37
CA ALA A 73 12.81 -3.31 -8.52
C ALA A 73 11.42 -2.81 -8.11
N MET A 74 10.81 -2.00 -8.99
CA MET A 74 9.40 -1.64 -8.86
C MET A 74 8.53 -2.89 -9.03
N GLN A 75 7.66 -3.14 -8.06
CA GLN A 75 6.73 -4.26 -8.05
C GLN A 75 5.30 -3.74 -7.96
N SER A 76 4.35 -4.44 -8.61
CA SER A 76 2.95 -3.98 -8.68
C SER A 76 1.93 -5.04 -8.31
N VAL A 77 0.76 -4.61 -7.84
CA VAL A 77 -0.42 -5.45 -7.61
C VAL A 77 -1.69 -4.71 -7.98
N ASP A 78 -2.59 -5.41 -8.66
CA ASP A 78 -3.88 -4.87 -9.03
C ASP A 78 -4.83 -4.93 -7.82
N VAL A 79 -5.32 -3.78 -7.42
CA VAL A 79 -6.19 -3.56 -6.25
C VAL A 79 -7.34 -2.67 -6.71
N SER A 80 -8.26 -3.25 -7.48
CA SER A 80 -9.39 -2.51 -8.05
C SER A 80 -10.40 -2.16 -6.96
N CYS A 81 -10.57 -0.87 -6.67
CA CYS A 81 -11.55 -0.37 -5.70
C CYS A 81 -12.08 1.00 -6.12
N ASP A 82 -13.39 1.12 -6.29
CA ASP A 82 -14.09 2.37 -6.56
C ASP A 82 -14.36 3.17 -5.29
N ASN A 83 -14.46 4.50 -5.45
CA ASN A 83 -14.81 5.45 -4.39
C ASN A 83 -13.97 5.33 -3.10
N ALA A 84 -12.72 4.87 -3.21
CA ALA A 84 -11.82 4.74 -2.08
C ALA A 84 -11.49 6.11 -1.49
N THR A 85 -11.48 6.18 -0.17
CA THR A 85 -11.09 7.38 0.61
C THR A 85 -9.76 7.17 1.31
N GLN A 86 -9.47 5.94 1.75
CA GLN A 86 -8.18 5.55 2.30
C GLN A 86 -7.78 4.14 1.86
N LEU A 87 -6.46 3.89 1.80
CA LEU A 87 -5.85 2.59 1.58
C LEU A 87 -4.80 2.34 2.68
N ARG A 88 -4.80 1.15 3.26
CA ARG A 88 -3.88 0.72 4.31
C ARG A 88 -3.25 -0.62 3.96
#